data_AF-A0A6B2LTD3-F1
#
_entry.id   AF-A0A6B2LTD3-F1
#
_cell.length_a   1.000
_cell.length_b   1.000
_cell.length_c   1.000
_cell.angle_alpha   90.00
_cell.angle_beta   90.00
_cell.angle_gamma   90.00
#
_symmetry.space_group_name_H-M   'P 1'
#
loop_
_entity.id
_entity.type
_entity.pdbx_description
1 polymer ?
#
loop_
_entity_poly.entity_id
_entity_poly.type
_entity_poly.pdbx_seq_one_letter_code
_entity_poly.pdbx_strand_id
1 'polypeptide(L)'
;MVLGSLYDQVIYPHNSQAIEQDDKGVILALQLANLEYLLSRFELHEVEIWSSVLSGGEQQRLSLARVFYHKPKFAILDEST
;
A
#
# COMPACT_ATOMS: atom_id res chain seq x y z
N MET A 1 -4.63 -2.67 -9.55
CA MET A 1 -4.79 -2.44 -8.09
C MET A 1 -5.94 -3.29 -7.59
N VAL A 2 -5.98 -3.63 -6.30
CA VAL A 2 -7.12 -4.40 -5.76
C VAL A 2 -8.27 -3.45 -5.43
N LEU A 3 -9.49 -3.97 -5.40
CA LEU A 3 -10.62 -3.22 -4.86
C LEU A 3 -10.53 -3.25 -3.33
N GLY A 4 -10.69 -2.10 -2.69
CA GLY A 4 -10.59 -1.99 -1.24
C GLY A 4 -9.96 -0.68 -0.79
N SER A 5 -9.56 -0.64 0.46
CA SER A 5 -8.96 0.51 1.11
C SER A 5 -7.47 0.66 0.84
N LEU A 6 -6.88 1.76 1.33
CA LEU A 6 -5.43 1.97 1.28
C LEU A 6 -4.71 0.87 2.08
N TYR A 7 -5.31 0.43 3.19
CA TYR A 7 -4.87 -0.73 3.96
C TYR A 7 -4.78 -1.98 3.08
N ASP A 8 -5.86 -2.31 2.37
CA ASP A 8 -5.94 -3.48 1.48
C ASP A 8 -4.91 -3.40 0.35
N GLN A 9 -4.60 -2.19 -0.14
CA GLN A 9 -3.55 -2.03 -1.13
C GLN A 9 -2.18 -2.43 -0.60
N VAL A 10 -1.84 -2.13 0.65
CA VAL A 10 -0.50 -2.38 1.21
C VAL A 10 -0.34 -3.82 1.66
N ILE A 11 -1.37 -4.43 2.24
CA ILE A 11 -1.30 -5.81 2.74
C ILE A 11 -1.45 -6.88 1.65
N TYR A 12 -1.81 -6.50 0.43
CA TYR A 12 -1.94 -7.43 -0.69
C TYR A 12 -0.62 -8.19 -0.92
N PRO A 13 -0.64 -9.55 -0.97
CA PRO A 13 -1.78 -10.40 -1.34
C PRO A 13 -2.61 -10.97 -0.18
N HIS A 14 -2.37 -10.57 1.07
CA HIS A 14 -3.19 -11.01 2.20
C HIS A 14 -4.60 -10.41 2.17
N ASN A 15 -5.54 -11.09 2.82
CA ASN A 15 -6.90 -10.62 3.01
C ASN A 15 -7.02 -9.98 4.40
N SER A 16 -7.50 -8.74 4.47
CA SER A 16 -7.71 -7.98 5.72
C SER A 16 -8.66 -8.65 6.70
N GLN A 17 -9.57 -9.52 6.23
CA GLN A 17 -10.44 -10.32 7.09
C GLN A 17 -9.77 -11.55 7.70
N ALA A 18 -8.61 -11.95 7.17
CA ALA A 18 -7.91 -13.17 7.57
C ALA A 18 -6.68 -12.92 8.45
N ILE A 19 -6.27 -11.66 8.62
CA ILE A 19 -5.10 -11.27 9.41
C ILE A 19 -5.49 -10.32 10.54
N GLU A 20 -4.70 -10.30 11.61
CA GLU A 20 -4.81 -9.28 12.64
C GLU A 20 -4.50 -7.90 12.05
N GLN A 21 -5.29 -6.90 12.41
CA GLN A 21 -5.13 -5.55 11.88
C GLN A 21 -3.84 -4.91 12.39
N ASP A 22 -2.87 -4.74 11.48
CA ASP A 22 -1.61 -4.04 11.72
C ASP A 22 -1.56 -2.66 11.02
N ASP A 23 -2.38 -1.72 11.50
CA ASP A 23 -2.40 -0.35 10.96
C ASP A 23 -1.04 0.34 11.08
N LYS A 24 -0.31 0.09 12.17
CA LYS A 24 1.01 0.69 12.40
C LYS A 24 2.04 0.23 11.37
N GLY A 25 2.07 -1.06 11.06
CA GLY A 25 2.95 -1.61 10.03
C GLY A 25 2.63 -1.06 8.65
N VAL A 26 1.34 -0.91 8.32
CA VAL A 26 0.91 -0.32 7.05
C VAL A 26 1.29 1.16 6.96
N ILE A 27 1.06 1.94 8.02
CA ILE A 27 1.47 3.36 8.07
C ILE A 27 2.98 3.48 7.88
N LEU A 28 3.78 2.67 8.57
CA LEU A 28 5.24 2.67 8.42
C LEU A 28 5.66 2.33 6.98
N ALA A 29 5.00 1.36 6.34
CA ALA A 29 5.29 1.01 4.95
C ALA A 29 4.97 2.16 3.97
N LEU A 30 3.88 2.90 4.19
CA LEU A 30 3.54 4.10 3.43
C LEU A 30 4.59 5.21 3.63
N GLN A 31 5.09 5.40 4.85
CA GLN A 31 6.17 6.36 5.14
C GLN A 31 7.46 6.00 4.40
N LEU A 32 7.88 4.73 4.46
CA LEU A 32 9.06 4.23 3.75
C LEU A 32 8.94 4.38 2.22
N ALA A 33 7.72 4.28 1.70
CA ALA A 33 7.41 4.51 0.30
C ALA A 33 7.14 5.99 -0.06
N ASN A 34 7.33 6.93 0.87
CA ASN A 34 7.07 8.36 0.67
C ASN A 34 5.62 8.66 0.21
N LEU A 35 4.65 7.97 0.82
CA LEU A 35 3.20 8.07 0.57
C LEU A 35 2.40 8.48 1.82
N GLU A 36 3.05 8.87 2.89
CA GLU A 36 2.42 9.24 4.17
C GLU A 36 1.40 10.38 4.06
N TYR A 37 1.57 11.30 3.12
CA TYR A 37 0.60 12.38 2.87
C TYR A 37 -0.75 11.87 2.38
N LEU A 38 -0.87 10.62 1.92
CA LEU A 38 -2.18 10.05 1.60
C LEU A 38 -3.05 9.93 2.86
N LEU A 39 -2.43 9.76 4.05
CA LEU A 39 -3.13 9.68 5.33
C LEU A 39 -3.70 11.03 5.80
N SER A 40 -3.31 12.14 5.20
CA SER A 40 -3.94 13.45 5.46
C SER A 40 -5.10 13.74 4.50
N ARG A 41 -5.25 12.93 3.45
CA ARG A 41 -6.29 13.08 2.40
C ARG A 41 -7.37 12.02 2.48
N PHE A 42 -7.02 10.83 2.95
CA PHE A 42 -7.89 9.66 3.00
C PHE A 42 -7.70 8.93 4.34
N GLU A 43 -8.76 8.32 4.84
CA GLU A 43 -8.65 7.40 5.98
C GLU A 43 -8.03 6.07 5.52
N LEU A 44 -7.26 5.42 6.40
CA LEU A 44 -6.53 4.19 6.06
C LEU A 44 -7.46 3.07 5.54
N HIS A 45 -8.66 2.99 6.11
CA HIS A 45 -9.69 1.99 5.79
C HIS A 45 -10.78 2.51 4.84
N GLU A 46 -10.59 3.69 4.25
CA GLU A 46 -11.50 4.27 3.26
C GLU A 46 -11.38 3.52 1.92
N VAL A 47 -12.52 3.10 1.37
CA VAL A 47 -12.56 2.35 0.10
C VAL A 47 -12.65 3.32 -1.07
N GLU A 48 -11.69 3.22 -2.00
CA GLU A 48 -11.59 4.11 -3.15
C GLU A 48 -11.16 3.37 -4.42
N ILE A 49 -11.37 4.01 -5.58
CA ILE A 49 -10.83 3.53 -6.86
C ILE A 49 -9.38 4.05 -7.01
N TRP A 50 -8.45 3.42 -6.28
CA TRP A 50 -7.08 3.91 -6.18
C TRP A 50 -6.36 4.08 -7.53
N SER A 51 -6.72 3.29 -8.55
CA SER A 51 -6.14 3.42 -9.89
C SER A 51 -6.53 4.72 -10.61
N SER A 52 -7.66 5.34 -10.24
CA SER A 52 -8.05 6.66 -10.75
C SER A 52 -7.63 7.80 -9.83
N VAL A 53 -7.39 7.52 -8.54
CA VAL A 53 -6.98 8.52 -7.55
C VAL A 53 -5.47 8.78 -7.59
N LEU A 54 -4.67 7.71 -7.72
CA LEU A 54 -3.22 7.78 -7.70
C LEU A 54 -2.66 7.95 -9.11
N SER A 55 -1.68 8.84 -9.25
CA SER A 55 -0.78 8.94 -10.41
C SER A 55 0.04 7.65 -10.60
N GLY A 56 0.58 7.44 -11.81
CA GLY A 56 1.40 6.27 -12.10
C GLY A 56 2.61 6.11 -11.16
N GLY A 57 3.28 7.21 -10.81
CA GLY A 57 4.40 7.19 -9.87
C GLY A 57 3.99 6.86 -8.43
N GLU A 58 2.82 7.31 -7.98
CA GLU A 58 2.26 6.91 -6.68
C GLU A 58 1.89 5.42 -6.66
N GLN A 59 1.35 4.89 -7.76
CA GLN A 59 1.04 3.46 -7.89
C GLN A 59 2.31 2.58 -7.84
N GLN A 60 3.41 3.05 -8.46
CA GLN A 60 4.72 2.39 -8.33
C GLN A 60 5.23 2.44 -6.89
N ARG A 61 5.19 3.60 -6.22
CA ARG A 61 5.59 3.70 -4.80
C ARG A 61 4.71 2.86 -3.89
N LEU A 62 3.42 2.71 -4.18
CA LEU A 62 2.54 1.83 -3.40
C LEU A 62 2.94 0.36 -3.57
N SER A 63 3.47 -0.01 -4.73
CA SER A 63 4.06 -1.34 -4.94
C SER A 63 5.31 -1.55 -4.09
N LEU A 64 6.12 -0.51 -3.88
CA LEU A 64 7.23 -0.54 -2.91
C LEU A 64 6.73 -0.65 -1.46
N ALA A 65 5.66 0.06 -1.09
CA ALA A 65 5.05 -0.06 0.23
C ALA A 65 4.67 -1.51 0.55
N ARG A 66 4.13 -2.26 -0.40
CA ARG A 66 3.86 -3.71 -0.25
C ARG A 66 5.13 -4.49 0.09
N VAL A 67 6.22 -4.23 -0.63
CA VAL A 67 7.51 -4.90 -0.38
C VAL A 67 8.03 -4.56 1.01
N PHE A 68 7.95 -3.30 1.44
CA PHE A 68 8.36 -2.88 2.78
C PHE A 68 7.50 -3.48 3.89
N TYR A 69 6.20 -3.63 3.66
CA TYR A 69 5.28 -4.26 4.61
C TYR A 69 5.58 -5.76 4.77
N HIS A 70 5.64 -6.50 3.65
CA HIS A 70 5.82 -7.95 3.67
C HIS A 70 7.24 -8.41 3.96
N LYS A 71 8.25 -7.54 3.76
CA LYS A 71 9.68 -7.82 4.01
C LYS A 71 10.14 -9.18 3.43
N PRO A 72 9.88 -9.46 2.14
CA PRO A 72 10.27 -10.74 1.56
C PRO A 72 11.80 -10.86 1.50
N LYS A 73 12.32 -12.10 1.52
CA LYS A 73 13.77 -12.35 1.36
C LYS A 73 14.30 -11.88 0.01
N PHE A 74 13.45 -11.93 -1.02
CA PHE A 74 13.74 -11.49 -2.38
C PHE A 74 12.51 -10.79 -2.94
N ALA A 75 12.72 -9.71 -3.68
CA ALA A 75 11.67 -9.02 -4.44
C ALA A 75 12.17 -8.84 -5.88
N ILE A 76 11.29 -9.11 -6.84
CA ILE A 76 11.53 -8.82 -8.26
C ILE A 76 10.74 -7.55 -8.57
N LEU A 77 11.45 -6.53 -9.04
CA LEU A 77 10.88 -5.26 -9.46
C LEU A 77 11.13 -5.13 -10.96
N ASP A 78 10.06 -4.97 -11.73
CA ASP A 78 10.12 -4.74 -13.15
C ASP A 78 9.60 -3.33 -13.44
N GLU A 79 10.33 -2.58 -14.28
CA GLU A 79 9.99 -1.19 -14.67
C GLU A 79 9.76 -0.21 -13.48
N SER A 80 10.56 -0.34 -12.41
CA SER A 80 10.55 0.59 -11.28
C SER A 80 11.60 1.69 -11.47
N THR A 81 11.16 2.84 -11.99
CA THR A 81 11.97 4.07 -12.19
C THR A 81 11.72 5.12 -11.12
#